data_AF-A0A242CDW3-F1
#
_entry.id   AF-A0A242CDW3-F1
#
_cell.length_a   1.000
_cell.length_b   1.000
_cell.length_c   1.000
_cell.angle_alpha   90.00
_cell.angle_beta   90.00
_cell.angle_gamma   90.00
#
_symmetry.space_group_name_H-M   'P 1'
#
loop_
_entity.id
_entity.type
_entity.pdbx_description
1 polymer ?
#
loop_
_entity_poly.entity_id
_entity_poly.type
_entity_poly.pdbx_seq_one_letter_code
_entity_poly.pdbx_strand_id
1 'polypeptide(L)'
;MKGAVDLSQERKCYGGQWKVPITPYNKRLYWPPKWVKCDCGELAQQVNERKYEFMYPTDFYHCKTCQRRYQLITGTNRFVLVDTDEKT
;
A
#
# COMPACT_ATOMS: atom_id res chain seq x y z
N MET A 1 29.32 0.96 9.96
CA MET A 1 28.20 1.64 9.26
C MET A 1 27.26 0.54 8.75
N LYS A 2 26.12 0.32 9.42
CA LYS A 2 25.12 -0.66 8.93
C LYS A 2 24.35 0.03 7.80
N GLY A 3 24.60 -0.40 6.56
CA GLY A 3 23.84 0.04 5.40
C GLY A 3 22.38 -0.29 5.63
N ALA A 4 21.52 0.73 5.61
CA ALA A 4 20.09 0.54 5.56
C ALA A 4 19.79 -0.21 4.24
N VAL A 5 19.44 -1.49 4.35
CA VAL A 5 18.87 -2.23 3.24
C VAL A 5 17.63 -1.45 2.80
N ASP A 6 17.58 -1.05 1.53
CA ASP A 6 16.38 -0.51 0.90
C ASP A 6 15.32 -1.62 0.93
N LEU A 7 14.59 -1.73 2.05
CA LEU A 7 13.48 -2.67 2.26
C LEU A 7 12.24 -2.27 1.44
N SER A 8 12.33 -1.19 0.66
CA SER A 8 11.23 -0.76 -0.19
C SER A 8 11.21 -1.59 -1.48
N GLN A 9 10.05 -2.14 -1.79
CA GLN A 9 9.84 -2.97 -2.97
C GLN A 9 8.74 -2.39 -3.84
N GLU A 10 8.92 -2.48 -5.16
CA GLU A 10 7.83 -2.22 -6.10
C GLU A 10 6.78 -3.32 -5.99
N ARG A 11 5.51 -2.93 -5.98
CA ARG A 11 4.38 -3.86 -5.88
C ARG A 11 3.43 -3.65 -7.04
N LYS A 12 2.81 -4.73 -7.53
CA LYS A 12 1.72 -4.61 -8.51
C LYS A 12 0.57 -3.85 -7.86
N CYS A 13 0.16 -2.77 -8.50
CA CYS A 13 -0.80 -1.81 -7.99
C CYS A 13 -2.11 -1.91 -8.78
N TYR A 14 -3.24 -1.70 -8.10
CA TYR A 14 -4.57 -1.78 -8.70
C TYR A 14 -5.47 -0.64 -8.22
N GLY A 15 -6.24 -0.07 -9.15
CA GLY A 15 -7.14 1.05 -8.94
C GLY A 15 -8.62 0.70 -9.01
N GLY A 16 -9.45 1.59 -8.46
CA GLY A 16 -10.91 1.51 -8.56
C GLY A 16 -11.55 0.32 -7.82
N GLN A 17 -12.87 0.21 -7.94
CA GLN A 17 -13.63 -0.90 -7.34
C GLN A 17 -13.36 -2.24 -8.02
N TRP A 18 -13.01 -2.21 -9.32
CA TRP A 18 -12.79 -3.39 -10.15
C TRP A 18 -11.34 -3.89 -10.16
N LYS A 19 -10.47 -3.34 -9.30
CA LYS A 19 -9.04 -3.74 -9.19
C LYS A 19 -8.34 -3.70 -10.55
N VAL A 20 -8.51 -2.60 -11.28
CA VAL A 20 -7.87 -2.41 -12.59
C VAL A 20 -6.36 -2.31 -12.40
N PRO A 21 -5.52 -3.11 -13.10
CA PRO A 21 -4.07 -2.99 -13.01
C PRO A 21 -3.61 -1.58 -13.39
N ILE A 22 -2.76 -0.99 -12.55
CA ILE A 22 -2.19 0.32 -12.84
C ILE A 22 -0.97 0.16 -13.74
N THR A 23 -1.02 0.83 -14.88
CA THR A 23 0.04 0.92 -15.89
C THR A 23 0.46 2.39 -16.05
N PRO A 24 1.57 2.69 -16.75
CA PRO A 24 1.94 4.08 -17.02
C PRO A 24 0.82 4.90 -17.68
N TYR A 25 0.00 4.27 -18.52
CA TYR A 25 -1.10 4.93 -19.25
C TYR A 25 -2.23 5.41 -18.34
N ASN A 26 -2.66 4.60 -17.36
CA ASN A 26 -3.80 4.91 -16.50
C ASN A 26 -3.39 5.41 -15.10
N LYS A 27 -2.08 5.56 -14.83
CA LYS A 27 -1.55 5.98 -13.53
C LYS A 27 -2.18 7.27 -13.03
N ARG A 28 -2.34 8.28 -13.89
CA ARG A 28 -2.92 9.58 -13.51
C ARG A 28 -4.35 9.46 -12.95
N LEU A 29 -5.11 8.46 -13.40
CA LEU A 29 -6.50 8.25 -12.97
C LEU A 29 -6.58 7.45 -11.66
N TYR A 30 -5.69 6.48 -11.49
CA TYR A 30 -5.79 5.48 -10.42
C TYR A 30 -4.74 5.63 -9.31
N TRP A 31 -3.92 6.68 -9.35
CA TRP A 31 -2.94 6.96 -8.31
C TRP A 31 -3.49 7.94 -7.27
N PRO A 32 -3.31 7.68 -5.96
CA PRO A 32 -2.67 6.51 -5.35
C PRO A 32 -3.49 5.22 -5.51
N PRO A 33 -2.86 4.03 -5.53
CA PRO A 33 -3.56 2.78 -5.72
C PRO A 33 -4.53 2.50 -4.58
N LYS A 34 -5.66 1.84 -4.89
CA LYS A 34 -6.59 1.34 -3.86
C LYS A 34 -6.16 -0.01 -3.30
N TRP A 35 -5.45 -0.80 -4.10
CA TRP A 35 -4.98 -2.13 -3.73
C TRP A 35 -3.55 -2.38 -4.21
N VAL A 36 -2.82 -3.20 -3.47
CA VAL A 36 -1.46 -3.64 -3.84
C VAL A 36 -1.28 -5.14 -3.61
N LYS A 37 -0.41 -5.77 -4.41
CA LYS A 37 -0.10 -7.19 -4.25
C LYS A 37 0.67 -7.43 -2.95
N CYS A 38 0.11 -8.29 -2.12
CA CYS A 38 0.72 -8.78 -0.89
C CYS A 38 1.61 -9.99 -1.17
N ASP A 39 2.62 -10.20 -0.31
CA ASP A 39 3.55 -11.34 -0.42
C ASP A 39 2.88 -12.70 -0.22
N CYS A 40 1.71 -12.75 0.43
CA CYS A 40 0.91 -13.97 0.53
C CYS A 40 0.12 -14.32 -0.75
N GLY A 41 0.22 -13.52 -1.80
CA GLY A 41 -0.53 -13.71 -3.04
C GLY A 41 -1.89 -12.99 -3.08
N GLU A 42 -2.42 -12.52 -1.96
CA GLU A 42 -3.66 -11.74 -1.93
C GLU A 42 -3.43 -10.24 -2.16
N LEU A 43 -4.49 -9.43 -2.04
CA LEU A 43 -4.41 -7.97 -2.15
C LEU A 43 -4.49 -7.32 -0.76
N ALA A 44 -3.57 -6.38 -0.52
CA ALA A 44 -3.68 -5.43 0.59
C ALA A 44 -4.49 -4.21 0.13
N GLN A 45 -5.42 -3.75 0.97
CA GLN A 45 -6.28 -2.60 0.70
C GLN A 45 -5.72 -1.34 1.35
N GLN A 46 -5.83 -0.20 0.67
CA GLN A 46 -5.56 1.10 1.27
C GLN A 46 -6.41 1.30 2.53
N VAL A 47 -5.75 1.71 3.61
CA VAL A 47 -6.38 2.06 4.88
C VAL A 47 -6.89 3.49 4.78
N ASN A 48 -8.13 3.69 5.20
CA ASN A 48 -8.72 5.01 5.32
C ASN A 48 -8.78 5.40 6.81
N GLU A 49 -8.41 6.63 7.11
CA GLU A 49 -8.51 7.23 8.43
C GLU A 49 -9.74 8.14 8.51
N ARG A 50 -10.47 8.06 9.62
CA ARG A 50 -11.59 8.98 9.89
C ARG A 50 -11.05 10.29 10.46
N LYS A 51 -11.32 11.40 9.79
CA LYS A 51 -11.11 12.75 10.33
C LYS A 51 -12.45 13.48 10.34
N TYR A 52 -12.92 13.81 11.54
CA TYR A 52 -14.28 14.33 11.77
C TYR A 52 -15.36 13.37 11.22
N GLU A 53 -16.13 13.80 10.24
CA GLU A 53 -17.20 13.02 9.60
C GLU A 53 -16.76 12.33 8.30
N PHE A 54 -15.52 12.57 7.86
CA PHE A 54 -15.05 12.11 6.55
C PHE A 54 -13.97 11.03 6.67
N MET A 55 -13.93 10.13 5.68
CA MET A 55 -12.92 9.10 5.54
C MET A 55 -11.89 9.53 4.49
N TYR A 56 -10.63 9.63 4.90
CA TYR A 56 -9.53 10.03 4.02
C TYR A 56 -8.60 8.85 3.76
N PRO A 57 -8.12 8.68 2.51
CA PRO A 57 -7.11 7.68 2.21
C PRO A 57 -5.80 8.02 2.92
N THR A 58 -5.11 6.99 3.40
CA THR A 58 -3.75 7.09 3.95
C THR A 58 -2.73 6.45 3.00
N ASP A 59 -1.44 6.58 3.32
CA ASP A 59 -0.36 5.88 2.61
C ASP A 59 -0.17 4.43 3.08
N PHE A 60 -1.01 3.93 3.99
CA PHE A 60 -0.91 2.58 4.52
C PHE A 60 -1.86 1.60 3.82
N TYR A 61 -1.41 0.36 3.69
CA TYR A 61 -2.13 -0.74 3.06
C TYR A 61 -2.11 -1.95 3.98
N HIS A 62 -3.25 -2.62 4.13
CA HIS A 62 -3.40 -3.76 5.02
C HIS A 62 -3.95 -4.98 4.28
N CYS A 63 -3.24 -6.10 4.40
CA CYS A 63 -3.73 -7.39 3.91
C CYS A 63 -4.52 -8.10 5.01
N LYS A 64 -5.82 -8.28 4.82
CA LYS A 64 -6.66 -9.00 5.80
C LYS A 64 -6.37 -10.50 5.87
N THR A 65 -5.71 -11.07 4.86
CA THR A 65 -5.41 -12.52 4.82
C THR A 65 -4.21 -12.87 5.69
N CYS A 66 -3.08 -12.18 5.53
CA CYS A 66 -1.85 -12.47 6.28
C CYS A 66 -1.46 -11.37 7.27
N GLN A 67 -2.34 -10.40 7.50
CA GLN A 67 -2.20 -9.28 8.44
C GLN A 67 -1.02 -8.33 8.21
N ARG A 68 -0.20 -8.54 7.17
CA ARG A 68 0.90 -7.64 6.80
C ARG A 68 0.40 -6.25 6.44
N ARG A 69 1.21 -5.26 6.82
CA ARG A 69 0.99 -3.84 6.54
C ARG A 69 2.12 -3.30 5.67
N TYR A 70 1.77 -2.42 4.75
CA TYR A 70 2.73 -1.77 3.87
C TYR A 70 2.50 -0.26 3.91
N GLN A 71 3.57 0.50 3.79
CA GLN A 71 3.51 1.95 3.63
C GLN A 71 4.03 2.31 2.25
N LEU A 72 3.25 3.09 1.50
CA LEU A 72 3.67 3.72 0.26
C LEU A 72 4.70 4.81 0.57
N ILE A 73 5.83 4.81 -0.13
CA ILE A 73 6.73 5.96 -0.16
C ILE A 73 6.13 6.99 -1.12
N THR A 74 5.59 8.08 -0.56
CA THR A 74 4.89 9.14 -1.29
C THR A 74 5.70 9.64 -2.50
N GLY A 75 5.04 9.80 -3.64
CA GLY A 75 5.67 10.22 -4.91
C GLY A 75 6.40 9.11 -5.67
N THR A 76 6.48 7.88 -5.13
CA THR A 76 7.11 6.73 -5.78
C THR A 76 6.11 5.60 -6.03
N ASN A 77 6.57 4.45 -6.54
CA ASN A 77 5.80 3.20 -6.62
C ASN A 77 6.29 2.13 -5.63
N ARG A 78 7.08 2.53 -4.62
CA ARG A 78 7.75 1.63 -3.70
C ARG A 78 7.01 1.57 -2.37
N PHE A 79 7.02 0.38 -1.77
CA PHE A 79 6.33 0.09 -0.54
C PHE A 79 7.29 -0.52 0.46
N VAL A 80 7.24 -0.06 1.69
CA VAL A 80 7.99 -0.64 2.81
C VAL A 80 7.04 -1.55 3.58
N LEU A 81 7.49 -2.77 3.91
CA LEU A 81 6.78 -3.61 4.88
C LEU A 81 6.88 -2.96 6.26
N VAL A 82 5.74 -2.71 6.88
CA VAL A 82 5.66 -2.21 8.25
C VAL A 82 5.42 -3.42 9.15
N ASP A 83 6.47 -3.92 9.78
CA ASP A 83 6.33 -4.94 10.82
C ASP A 83 5.63 -4.29 12.02
N THR A 84 4.46 -4.79 12.37
CA THR A 84 3.88 -4.52 13.71
C THR A 84 4.58 -5.44 14.70
N ASP A 85 5.85 -5.15 14.99
CA ASP A 85 6.53 -5.62 16.19
C ASP A 85 6.56 -4.47 17.20
N GLU A 86 5.38 -4.10 17.69
CA GLU A 86 5.26 -3.42 18.99
C GLU A 86 4.32 -4.28 19.84
N LYS A 87 4.91 -5.25 20.53
CA LYS A 87 4.42 -5.65 21.84
C LYS A 87 4.25 -4.38 22.67
N THR A 88 3.04 -4.05 23.09
CA THR A 88 2.79 -3.38 24.36
C THR A 88 1.53 -3.94 24.97
#